data_AF-A0A7C1JQA4-F1
#
_entry.id   AF-A0A7C1JQA4-F1
#
_cell.length_a   1.000
_cell.length_b   1.000
_cell.length_c   1.000
_cell.angle_alpha   90.00
_cell.angle_beta   90.00
_cell.angle_gamma   90.00
#
_symmetry.space_group_name_H-M   'P 1'
#
loop_
_entity.id
_entity.type
_entity.pdbx_description
1 polymer ?
#
loop_
_entity_poly.entity_id
_entity_poly.type
_entity_poly.pdbx_seq_one_letter_code
_entity_poly.pdbx_strand_id
1 'polypeptide(L)' 'YLLGCKGPITHADCPLRKWNNGVNWCIDAGMGCQGCTQPEFPDQLGPFYEKITDVHVPKIGEYWQKKEV' A
#
# COMPACT_ATOMS: atom_id res chain seq x y z
N TYR A 1 6.37 -0.75 -0.68
CA TYR A 1 5.57 -1.15 -1.86
C TYR A 1 6.05 -2.47 -2.46
N LEU A 2 7.33 -2.61 -2.79
CA LEU A 2 7.89 -3.84 -3.40
C LEU A 2 7.65 -5.13 -2.58
N LEU A 3 7.40 -5.00 -1.28
CA LEU A 3 7.13 -6.10 -0.34
C LEU A 3 5.64 -6.43 -0.16
N GLY A 4 4.80 -6.06 -1.13
CA GLY A 4 3.39 -6.47 -1.19
C GLY A 4 2.34 -5.59 -0.51
N CYS A 5 2.71 -4.35 -0.17
CA CYS A 5 1.75 -3.38 0.35
C CYS A 5 0.61 -3.10 -0.66
N LYS A 6 -0.62 -3.39 -0.25
CA LYS A 6 -1.88 -3.19 -0.98
C LYS A 6 -2.52 -1.81 -0.74
N GLY A 7 -1.81 -0.91 -0.04
CA GLY A 7 -2.28 0.45 0.24
C GLY A 7 -2.78 1.23 -0.98
N PRO A 8 -2.14 1.15 -2.16
CA PRO A 8 -2.59 1.87 -3.36
C PRO A 8 -4.01 1.52 -3.85
N ILE A 9 -4.55 0.35 -3.48
CA ILE A 9 -5.90 -0.10 -3.85
C ILE A 9 -6.84 -0.19 -2.65
N THR A 10 -6.40 0.24 -1.47
CA THR A 10 -7.19 0.08 -0.25
C THR A 10 -7.83 1.40 0.14
N HIS A 11 -9.15 1.45 0.08
CA HIS A 11 -9.94 2.58 0.57
C HIS A 11 -10.04 2.50 2.11
N ALA A 12 -9.10 3.16 2.79
CA ALA A 12 -9.08 3.28 4.23
C ALA A 12 -8.37 4.57 4.67
N ASP A 13 -8.77 5.11 5.81
CA ASP A 13 -8.20 6.32 6.41
C ASP A 13 -7.08 6.03 7.44
N CYS A 14 -6.57 4.79 7.47
CA CYS A 14 -5.48 4.34 8.35
C CYS A 14 -4.30 5.32 8.47
N PRO A 15 -3.72 5.88 7.39
CA PRO A 15 -2.62 6.86 7.51
C PRO A 15 -3.06 8.20 8.11
N LEU A 16 -4.34 8.55 8.01
CA LEU A 16 -4.88 9.83 8.47
C LEU A 16 -5.30 9.75 9.95
N ARG A 17 -6.23 8.84 10.28
CA ARG A 17 -6.75 8.73 11.66
C ARG A 17 -5.83 7.94 12.60
N LYS A 18 -5.02 7.02 12.04
CA LYS A 18 -4.27 5.99 12.76
C LYS A 18 -5.14 5.14 13.70
N TRP A 19 -4.54 4.14 14.32
CA TRP A 19 -5.14 3.21 15.28
C TRP A 19 -4.75 3.59 16.70
N ASN A 20 -5.59 3.17 17.65
CA ASN A 20 -5.35 3.29 19.09
C ASN A 20 -5.09 4.74 19.52
N ASN A 21 -6.06 5.63 19.26
CA ASN A 21 -5.97 7.06 19.60
C ASN A 21 -4.76 7.78 18.95
N GLY A 22 -4.58 7.60 17.64
CA GLY A 22 -3.51 8.30 16.92
C GLY A 22 -2.12 7.66 17.05
N VAL A 23 -1.98 6.54 17.75
CA VAL A 23 -0.67 5.96 18.10
C VAL A 23 0.09 5.44 16.87
N ASN A 24 -0.54 4.58 16.05
CA ASN A 24 0.19 3.92 14.96
C ASN A 24 -0.75 3.38 13.87
N TRP A 25 -0.22 2.88 12.76
CA TRP A 25 -0.92 2.15 11.72
C TRP A 25 0.00 1.12 11.06
N CYS A 26 -0.55 0.25 10.21
CA CYS A 26 0.17 -0.92 9.70
C CYS A 26 1.54 -0.58 9.12
N ILE A 27 1.60 0.45 8.25
CA ILE A 27 2.82 0.79 7.50
C ILE A 27 3.88 1.43 8.41
N ASP A 28 3.52 2.32 9.34
CA ASP A 28 4.49 2.82 10.35
C ASP A 28 5.00 1.69 11.25
N ALA A 29 4.15 0.70 11.54
CA ALA A 29 4.54 -0.48 12.32
C ALA A 29 5.41 -1.48 11.54
N GLY A 30 5.80 -1.15 10.30
CA GLY A 30 6.67 -1.97 9.46
C GLY A 30 5.96 -3.04 8.62
N MET A 31 4.63 -3.11 8.66
CA MET A 31 3.84 -4.07 7.89
C MET A 31 3.14 -3.39 6.71
N GLY A 32 3.27 -3.97 5.52
CA GLY A 32 2.51 -3.52 4.34
C GLY A 32 1.00 -3.61 4.60
N CYS A 33 0.23 -2.64 4.07
CA CYS A 33 -1.23 -2.75 4.08
C CYS A 33 -1.66 -4.03 3.35
N GLN A 34 -2.63 -4.75 3.92
CA GLN A 34 -3.14 -6.02 3.37
C GLN A 34 -4.52 -5.90 2.71
N GLY A 35 -5.10 -4.70 2.68
CA GLY A 35 -6.39 -4.46 2.03
C GLY A 35 -7.62 -4.95 2.78
N CYS A 36 -7.56 -5.03 4.11
CA CYS A 36 -8.66 -5.56 4.94
C CYS A 36 -10.01 -4.83 4.84
N THR A 37 -10.08 -3.66 4.19
CA THR A 37 -11.32 -2.92 3.93
C THR A 37 -11.88 -3.16 2.53
N GLN A 38 -11.23 -3.99 1.71
CA GLN A 38 -11.67 -4.32 0.36
C GLN A 38 -12.48 -5.62 0.35
N PRO A 39 -13.51 -5.75 -0.51
CA PRO A 39 -14.33 -6.97 -0.61
C PRO A 39 -13.54 -8.19 -1.10
N GLU A 40 -12.43 -7.99 -1.79
CA GLU A 40 -11.51 -9.02 -2.27
C GLU A 40 -10.68 -9.67 -1.14
N PHE A 41 -10.64 -9.07 0.05
CA PHE A 41 -9.86 -9.58 1.17
C PHE A 41 -10.52 -10.80 1.84
N PRO A 42 -9.75 -11.83 2.26
CA PRO A 42 -8.31 -12.00 2.06
C PRO A 42 -7.95 -12.73 0.75
N ASP A 43 -8.88 -13.48 0.18
CA ASP A 43 -8.58 -14.55 -0.78
C ASP A 43 -8.08 -14.03 -2.14
N GLN A 44 -8.61 -12.91 -2.62
CA GLN A 44 -8.24 -12.33 -3.92
C GLN A 44 -7.11 -11.30 -3.82
N LEU A 45 -6.76 -10.87 -2.61
CA LEU A 45 -5.62 -9.96 -2.36
C LEU A 45 -4.34 -10.69 -1.94
N GLY A 46 -4.45 -11.98 -1.61
CA GLY A 46 -3.30 -12.85 -1.42
C GLY A 46 -2.60 -13.11 -2.76
N PRO A 47 -1.27 -13.34 -2.74
CA PRO A 47 -0.36 -13.36 -1.59
C PRO A 47 0.04 -11.96 -1.05
N PHE A 48 0.15 -11.87 0.28
CA PHE A 48 0.33 -10.61 1.02
C PHE A 48 1.71 -9.96 0.88
N TYR A 49 2.74 -10.75 0.60
CA TYR A 49 4.12 -10.27 0.46
C TYR A 49 4.55 -10.03 -0.99
N GLU A 50 3.63 -10.19 -1.94
CA GLU A 50 3.90 -9.98 -3.35
C GLU A 50 3.34 -8.66 -3.86
N LYS A 51 4.12 -8.03 -4.73
CA LYS A 51 3.78 -6.77 -5.36
C LYS A 51 2.57 -6.95 -6.29
N ILE A 52 1.59 -6.06 -6.18
CA ILE A 52 0.51 -5.94 -7.18
C ILE A 52 1.10 -5.57 -8.55
N THR A 53 0.78 -6.37 -9.58
CA THR A 53 1.25 -6.17 -10.96
C THR A 53 0.30 -5.30 -11.78
N ASP A 54 -0.98 -5.32 -11.43
CA ASP A 54 -2.05 -4.80 -12.30
C ASP A 54 -2.37 -3.33 -12.04
N VAL A 55 -1.66 -2.71 -11.09
CA VAL A 55 -1.87 -1.33 -10.68
C VAL A 55 -0.67 -0.50 -11.11
N HIS A 56 -0.93 0.47 -11.98
CA HIS A 56 0.07 1.47 -12.37
C HIS A 56 0.28 2.45 -11.22
N VAL A 57 1.15 2.09 -10.27
CA VAL A 57 1.68 3.05 -9.31
C VAL A 57 2.84 3.83 -9.94
N PRO A 58 2.98 5.13 -9.61
CA PRO A 58 4.15 5.89 -10.03
C PRO A 58 5.42 5.21 -9.51
N LYS A 59 6.39 4.94 -10.39
CA LYS A 59 7.70 4.43 -9.96
C LYS A 59 8.40 5.57 -9.21
N ILE A 60 8.75 5.35 -7.94
CA ILE A 60 9.61 6.27 -7.19
C ILE A 60 10.89 6.50 -8.01
N GLY A 61 11.18 7.75 -8.34
CA GLY A 61 12.32 8.13 -9.19
C GLY A 61 11.98 8.51 -10.63
N GLU A 62 10.84 8.08 -11.18
CA GLU A 62 10.50 8.27 -12.59
C GLU A 62 10.38 9.74 -13.01
N TYR A 63 9.89 10.60 -12.11
CA TYR A 63 9.83 12.04 -12.33
C TYR A 63 11.22 12.65 -12.58
N TRP A 64 12.25 12.17 -11.87
CA TRP A 64 13.62 12.67 -12.00
C TRP A 64 14.29 12.19 -13.28
N GLN A 65 14.00 10.95 -13.71
CA GLN A 65 14.51 10.38 -14.96
C GLN A 65 14.02 11.12 -16.22
N LYS A 66 12.81 11.69 -16.18
CA LYS A 66 12.24 12.44 -17.32
C LYS A 66 12.79 13.85 -17.47
N LYS A 67 13.58 14.34 -16.50
CA LYS A 67 14.12 15.71 -16.48
C LYS A 67 15.54 15.81 -17.08
N GLU A 68 16.17 14.67 -17.36
CA GLU A 68 17.53 14.57 -17.89
C GLU A 68 17.58 14.38 -19.42
N VAL A 69 16.43 14.56 -20.10
CA VAL A 69 16.31 14.55 -21.57
C VAL A 69 15.97 15.95 -22.07
#